data_AF-A0A3A8RYF5-F1
#
_entry.id   AF-A0A3A8RYF5-F1
#
_cell.length_a   1.000
_cell.length_b   1.000
_cell.length_c   1.000
_cell.angle_alpha   90.00
_cell.angle_beta   90.00
_cell.angle_gamma   90.00
#
_symmetry.space_group_name_H-M   'P 1'
#
loop_
_entity.id
_entity.type
_entity.pdbx_description
1 polymer ?
#
loop_
_entity_poly.entity_id
_entity_poly.type
_entity_poly.pdbx_seq_one_letter_code
_entity_poly.pdbx_strand_id
1 'polypeptide(L)'
;MGIINYPGNLSPAVILTWQGENVANAISTTLKKFPYTLANESVTEFTITAATSAKTLALTRKAAKGQRFFNDTLNTFTTAPTSGLALEDLVAAGTKAKCTIDLTFTYARFFDALLEQMTLTGPASNNLANPSDSKAILDTFTHAVPSGKITIGYKTATQSLKALPCRLVKSDVKPGPAGKPPAVTLTFELDFLTGIDAVRREAMRKLIAMDWSKIARLGTDAASGKPEIKLWRQNVMAYLVNYTDMARGEQFRAGLVSRHKGKSAVVLATALRDDIDGMVVTANHWGQAREDLKTERHQRLLSDLFGTLHQSTWVSSPVSFLREIGSTYGFNVHKSAALALQYGAGHCGEHAQVSFSVLADIIKSPGAQVSHAVFTGNANIDHAFVVYNLDVETVVQTLATAANNTRVKQGEEIKVWNLRDAITKNAPKLGYVMDPYLDKTVMKPTADELLTALNNKARKASVKDTDFLAFAGEYPSSFTTEDLRKKTEAERKKRVKNV
;
A
#
# COMPACT_ATOMS: atom_id res chain seq x y z
N MET A 1 -1.53 33.90 -25.14
CA MET A 1 -2.63 33.87 -24.15
C MET A 1 -3.93 34.09 -24.90
N GLY A 2 -4.98 33.30 -24.63
CA GLY A 2 -6.27 33.46 -25.28
C GLY A 2 -7.07 34.61 -24.65
N ILE A 3 -7.77 35.38 -25.47
CA ILE A 3 -8.63 36.50 -25.05
C ILE A 3 -10.04 35.96 -24.86
N ILE A 4 -10.69 36.23 -23.72
CA ILE A 4 -12.07 35.84 -23.41
C ILE A 4 -13.05 36.78 -24.14
N ASN A 5 -12.82 38.10 -24.08
CA ASN A 5 -13.61 39.17 -24.72
C ASN A 5 -15.12 38.88 -24.79
N TYR A 6 -15.70 38.46 -23.68
CA TYR A 6 -17.11 38.09 -23.57
C TYR A 6 -17.77 38.91 -22.45
N PRO A 7 -18.75 39.77 -22.77
CA PRO A 7 -19.37 40.66 -21.78
C PRO A 7 -20.35 39.94 -20.84
N GLY A 8 -20.82 38.74 -21.20
CA GLY A 8 -21.75 37.96 -20.39
C GLY A 8 -21.07 37.14 -19.28
N ASN A 9 -21.85 36.31 -18.59
CA ASN A 9 -21.34 35.42 -17.55
C ASN A 9 -20.88 34.07 -18.13
N LEU A 10 -19.79 33.55 -17.58
CA LEU A 10 -19.18 32.27 -17.92
C LEU A 10 -19.04 31.41 -16.65
N SER A 11 -19.22 30.10 -16.78
CA SER A 11 -18.87 29.15 -15.71
C SER A 11 -17.50 28.55 -16.04
N PRO A 12 -16.39 29.14 -15.57
CA PRO A 12 -15.07 28.58 -15.84
C PRO A 12 -14.92 27.21 -15.18
N ALA A 13 -14.18 26.34 -15.85
CA ALA A 13 -13.65 25.12 -15.28
C ALA A 13 -12.40 25.44 -14.46
N VAL A 14 -12.32 24.92 -13.24
CA VAL A 14 -11.19 25.14 -12.33
C VAL A 14 -10.48 23.82 -12.09
N ILE A 15 -9.16 23.82 -12.24
CA ILE A 15 -8.26 22.77 -11.80
C ILE A 15 -7.50 23.31 -10.60
N LEU A 16 -7.44 22.53 -9.52
CA LEU A 16 -6.63 22.87 -8.35
C LEU A 16 -5.46 21.89 -8.28
N THR A 17 -4.25 22.41 -8.10
CA THR A 17 -3.03 21.62 -7.94
C THR A 17 -2.22 22.10 -6.75
N TRP A 18 -1.27 21.31 -6.28
CA TRP A 18 -0.24 21.78 -5.36
C TRP A 18 1.06 21.01 -5.53
N GLN A 19 2.17 21.57 -5.04
CA GLN A 19 3.48 20.92 -5.09
C GLN A 19 3.80 20.23 -3.76
N GLY A 20 4.38 19.04 -3.82
CA GLY A 20 4.92 18.36 -2.64
C GLY A 20 6.14 19.06 -2.03
N GLU A 21 6.35 18.83 -0.74
CA GLU A 21 7.59 19.19 -0.04
C GLU A 21 8.77 18.32 -0.53
N ASN A 22 9.98 18.83 -0.36
CA ASN A 22 11.20 18.03 -0.48
C ASN A 22 11.60 17.48 0.90
N VAL A 23 11.44 16.18 1.10
CA VAL A 23 11.85 15.49 2.34
C VAL A 23 13.16 14.74 2.11
N ALA A 24 14.11 14.86 3.04
CA ALA A 24 15.44 14.27 2.90
C ALA A 24 15.45 12.73 2.94
N ASN A 25 14.62 12.14 3.79
CA ASN A 25 14.53 10.69 3.99
C ASN A 25 13.50 10.00 3.08
N ALA A 26 13.01 10.70 2.06
CA ALA A 26 12.07 10.15 1.09
C ALA A 26 12.66 8.94 0.35
N ILE A 27 11.79 8.03 -0.07
CA ILE A 27 12.18 6.84 -0.85
C ILE A 27 12.88 7.23 -2.16
N SER A 28 12.47 8.35 -2.76
CA SER A 28 13.06 8.83 -4.00
C SER A 28 13.22 10.34 -4.06
N THR A 29 14.30 10.78 -4.70
CA THR A 29 14.54 12.18 -5.00
C THR A 29 13.88 12.63 -6.31
N THR A 30 13.38 11.70 -7.14
CA THR A 30 12.79 12.03 -8.46
C THR A 30 11.38 12.63 -8.35
N LEU A 31 10.68 12.36 -7.24
CA LEU A 31 9.36 12.90 -6.96
C LEU A 31 9.39 14.19 -6.11
N LYS A 32 10.58 14.80 -5.98
CA LYS A 32 10.74 16.13 -5.38
C LYS A 32 9.84 17.15 -6.10
N LYS A 33 8.99 17.86 -5.35
CA LYS A 33 7.98 18.77 -5.90
C LYS A 33 7.05 18.07 -6.92
N PHE A 34 6.57 16.87 -6.58
CA PHE A 34 5.54 16.22 -7.38
C PHE A 34 4.28 17.11 -7.44
N PRO A 35 3.69 17.35 -8.63
CA PRO A 35 2.46 18.12 -8.77
C PRO A 35 1.24 17.24 -8.49
N TYR A 36 0.62 17.46 -7.34
CA TYR A 36 -0.63 16.80 -6.99
C TYR A 36 -1.80 17.56 -7.61
N THR A 37 -2.76 16.82 -8.16
CA THR A 37 -3.98 17.41 -8.75
C THR A 37 -5.20 17.01 -7.94
N LEU A 38 -6.00 18.00 -7.53
CA LEU A 38 -7.24 17.80 -6.79
C LEU A 38 -8.38 17.51 -7.76
N ALA A 39 -8.80 16.26 -7.75
CA ALA A 39 -9.62 15.66 -8.80
C ALA A 39 -10.85 14.94 -8.22
N ASN A 40 -11.47 15.52 -7.19
CA ASN A 40 -12.24 14.71 -6.25
C ASN A 40 -13.55 15.40 -5.85
N GLU A 41 -14.66 14.69 -6.01
CA GLU A 41 -15.99 15.21 -5.68
C GLU A 41 -16.22 15.35 -4.17
N SER A 42 -15.31 14.81 -3.34
CA SER A 42 -15.30 15.07 -1.89
C SER A 42 -14.85 16.47 -1.50
N VAL A 43 -14.27 17.25 -2.41
CA VAL A 43 -14.27 18.70 -2.25
C VAL A 43 -15.72 19.14 -2.33
N THR A 44 -16.29 19.73 -1.28
CA THR A 44 -17.72 20.11 -1.23
C THR A 44 -17.92 21.59 -1.51
N GLU A 45 -16.96 22.42 -1.15
CA GLU A 45 -17.04 23.86 -1.36
C GLU A 45 -15.64 24.44 -1.57
N PHE A 46 -15.52 25.43 -2.45
CA PHE A 46 -14.39 26.33 -2.43
C PHE A 46 -14.77 27.73 -2.89
N THR A 47 -14.04 28.71 -2.41
CA THR A 47 -14.07 30.09 -2.91
C THR A 47 -12.65 30.56 -3.12
N ILE A 48 -12.31 30.86 -4.38
CA ILE A 48 -11.05 31.53 -4.71
C ILE A 48 -11.33 33.02 -4.78
N THR A 49 -10.70 33.79 -3.91
CA THR A 49 -10.72 35.25 -3.95
C THR A 49 -9.44 35.74 -4.58
N ALA A 50 -9.56 36.42 -5.73
CA ALA A 50 -8.45 36.98 -6.48
C ALA A 50 -8.57 38.49 -6.57
N ALA A 51 -7.60 39.21 -6.00
CA ALA A 51 -7.50 40.65 -6.12
C ALA A 51 -6.50 41.01 -7.23
N THR A 52 -6.98 41.73 -8.25
CA THR A 52 -6.18 42.36 -9.30
C THR A 52 -6.02 43.85 -8.99
N SER A 53 -5.24 44.58 -9.80
CA SER A 53 -5.13 46.04 -9.68
C SER A 53 -6.44 46.77 -9.96
N ALA A 54 -7.38 46.14 -10.67
CA ALA A 54 -8.64 46.75 -11.07
C ALA A 54 -9.82 46.31 -10.20
N LYS A 55 -9.88 45.03 -9.82
CA LYS A 55 -11.06 44.43 -9.17
C LYS A 55 -10.69 43.27 -8.26
N THR A 56 -11.61 42.97 -7.34
CA THR A 56 -11.62 41.69 -6.64
C THR A 56 -12.67 40.79 -7.28
N LEU A 57 -12.28 39.57 -7.61
CA LEU A 57 -13.11 38.53 -8.18
C LEU A 57 -13.20 37.35 -7.20
N ALA A 58 -14.39 36.74 -7.09
CA ALA A 58 -14.59 35.50 -6.36
C ALA A 58 -15.09 34.40 -7.30
N LEU A 59 -14.33 33.30 -7.40
CA LEU A 59 -14.76 32.07 -8.06
C LEU A 59 -15.25 31.10 -7.01
N THR A 60 -16.56 30.91 -6.93
CA THR A 60 -17.18 30.07 -5.92
C THR A 60 -17.76 28.80 -6.52
N ARG A 61 -17.55 27.70 -5.81
CA ARG A 61 -18.22 26.43 -6.00
C ARG A 61 -18.82 25.99 -4.68
N LYS A 62 -20.11 25.66 -4.68
CA LYS A 62 -20.79 25.01 -3.56
C LYS A 62 -21.59 23.82 -4.06
N ALA A 63 -21.17 22.60 -3.72
CA ALA A 63 -21.87 21.39 -4.07
C ALA A 63 -22.81 20.96 -2.91
N ALA A 64 -24.07 20.66 -3.22
CA ALA A 64 -24.93 19.91 -2.32
C ALA A 64 -24.61 18.41 -2.41
N LYS A 65 -24.86 17.65 -1.34
CA LYS A 65 -24.55 16.20 -1.23
C LYS A 65 -25.07 15.34 -2.39
N GLY A 66 -26.10 15.79 -3.11
CA GLY A 66 -26.72 15.09 -4.25
C GLY A 66 -26.37 15.59 -5.66
N GLN A 67 -25.63 16.69 -5.82
CA GLN A 67 -25.29 17.24 -7.14
C GLN A 67 -23.78 17.20 -7.38
N ARG A 68 -23.33 16.29 -8.24
CA ARG A 68 -21.93 16.23 -8.67
C ARG A 68 -21.69 17.28 -9.77
N PHE A 69 -21.06 18.39 -9.40
CA PHE A 69 -20.57 19.42 -10.34
C PHE A 69 -19.06 19.31 -10.62
N PHE A 70 -18.48 18.15 -10.30
CA PHE A 70 -17.14 17.77 -10.75
C PHE A 70 -17.29 17.03 -12.08
N ASN A 71 -16.52 17.43 -13.08
CA ASN A 71 -16.54 16.80 -14.38
C ASN A 71 -15.43 15.75 -14.41
N ASP A 72 -15.81 14.49 -14.21
CA ASP A 72 -14.89 13.35 -14.16
C ASP A 72 -14.05 13.22 -15.45
N THR A 73 -14.65 13.53 -16.62
CA THR A 73 -13.97 13.44 -17.93
C THR A 73 -12.89 14.52 -18.10
N LEU A 74 -13.17 15.74 -17.67
CA LEU A 74 -12.24 16.88 -17.79
C LEU A 74 -11.36 17.05 -16.56
N ASN A 75 -11.61 16.30 -15.50
CA ASN A 75 -10.96 16.43 -14.20
C ASN A 75 -10.97 17.88 -13.68
N THR A 76 -12.15 18.51 -13.70
CA THR A 76 -12.30 19.94 -13.38
C THR A 76 -13.53 20.19 -12.52
N PHE A 77 -13.48 21.30 -11.79
CA PHE A 77 -14.61 21.84 -11.05
C PHE A 77 -15.31 22.93 -11.87
N THR A 78 -16.62 22.82 -12.09
CA THR A 78 -17.38 23.93 -12.68
C THR A 78 -17.79 24.91 -11.58
N THR A 79 -17.50 26.19 -11.76
CA THR A 79 -17.89 27.24 -10.80
C THR A 79 -19.18 27.94 -11.19
N ALA A 80 -19.73 28.71 -10.26
CA ALA A 80 -20.85 29.59 -10.54
C ALA A 80 -20.54 30.57 -11.69
N PRO A 81 -21.55 31.00 -12.47
CA PRO A 81 -21.37 31.98 -13.52
C PRO A 81 -20.71 33.27 -12.99
N THR A 82 -19.69 33.72 -13.70
CA THR A 82 -18.82 34.85 -13.36
C THR A 82 -18.67 35.74 -14.59
N SER A 83 -18.64 37.06 -14.41
CA SER A 83 -18.47 38.00 -15.53
C SER A 83 -17.22 37.68 -16.36
N GLY A 84 -17.38 37.53 -17.68
CA GLY A 84 -16.27 37.27 -18.59
C GLY A 84 -15.23 38.38 -18.60
N LEU A 85 -15.64 39.64 -18.38
CA LEU A 85 -14.71 40.77 -18.21
C LEU A 85 -13.88 40.67 -16.92
N ALA A 86 -14.47 40.20 -15.82
CA ALA A 86 -13.72 39.97 -14.58
C ALA A 86 -12.76 38.78 -14.71
N LEU A 87 -13.12 37.76 -15.49
CA LEU A 87 -12.23 36.65 -15.82
C LEU A 87 -11.07 37.11 -16.72
N GLU A 88 -11.33 38.00 -17.67
CA GLU A 88 -10.29 38.62 -18.50
C GLU A 88 -9.29 39.39 -17.62
N ASP A 89 -9.78 40.22 -16.70
CA ASP A 89 -8.95 40.96 -15.74
C ASP A 89 -8.03 40.01 -14.93
N LEU A 90 -8.57 38.86 -14.49
CA LEU A 90 -7.82 37.84 -13.77
C LEU A 90 -6.79 37.14 -14.65
N VAL A 91 -7.16 36.72 -15.87
CA VAL A 91 -6.26 36.05 -16.82
C VAL A 91 -5.11 36.98 -17.21
N ALA A 92 -5.40 38.26 -17.45
CA ALA A 92 -4.39 39.28 -17.74
C ALA A 92 -3.45 39.53 -16.54
N ALA A 93 -3.97 39.50 -15.32
CA ALA A 93 -3.15 39.62 -14.11
C ALA A 93 -2.26 38.38 -13.87
N GLY A 94 -2.74 37.18 -14.23
CA GLY A 94 -2.00 35.93 -14.11
C GLY A 94 -1.45 35.69 -12.69
N THR A 95 -0.15 35.43 -12.59
CA THR A 95 0.53 35.20 -11.30
C THR A 95 0.70 36.45 -10.44
N LYS A 96 0.40 37.65 -10.96
CA LYS A 96 0.48 38.91 -10.20
C LYS A 96 -0.78 39.15 -9.36
N ALA A 97 -1.88 38.44 -9.62
CA ALA A 97 -3.08 38.52 -8.80
C ALA A 97 -2.80 37.98 -7.39
N LYS A 98 -3.26 38.68 -6.36
CA LYS A 98 -3.23 38.17 -4.98
C LYS A 98 -4.41 37.23 -4.81
N CYS A 99 -4.14 35.92 -4.79
CA CYS A 99 -5.18 34.90 -4.70
C CYS A 99 -5.11 34.14 -3.37
N THR A 100 -6.28 33.87 -2.81
CA THR A 100 -6.47 32.97 -1.67
C THR A 100 -7.63 32.03 -1.95
N ILE A 101 -7.61 30.85 -1.33
CA ILE A 101 -8.70 29.88 -1.41
C ILE A 101 -9.20 29.52 -0.02
N ASP A 102 -10.52 29.57 0.13
CA ASP A 102 -11.24 28.81 1.15
C ASP A 102 -11.65 27.48 0.54
N LEU A 103 -11.27 26.35 1.15
CA LEU A 103 -11.52 25.01 0.61
C LEU A 103 -12.12 24.12 1.69
N THR A 104 -13.24 23.46 1.42
CA THR A 104 -13.86 22.47 2.31
C THR A 104 -13.97 21.14 1.62
N PHE A 105 -13.51 20.08 2.31
CA PHE A 105 -13.51 18.72 1.77
C PHE A 105 -13.74 17.67 2.85
N THR A 106 -14.21 16.50 2.43
CA THR A 106 -14.53 15.37 3.32
C THR A 106 -13.66 14.15 3.02
N TYR A 107 -13.08 13.56 4.05
CA TYR A 107 -12.21 12.39 3.96
C TYR A 107 -12.60 11.35 5.02
N ALA A 108 -12.25 10.09 4.80
CA ALA A 108 -12.34 9.06 5.83
C ALA A 108 -11.15 9.17 6.78
N ARG A 109 -11.45 9.26 8.08
CA ARG A 109 -10.46 9.43 9.16
C ARG A 109 -9.44 8.29 9.20
N PHE A 110 -9.85 7.10 8.77
CA PHE A 110 -8.98 5.93 8.72
C PHE A 110 -7.76 6.16 7.83
N PHE A 111 -7.96 6.67 6.61
CA PHE A 111 -6.85 6.87 5.68
C PHE A 111 -5.94 8.03 6.09
N ASP A 112 -6.46 9.02 6.81
CA ASP A 112 -5.63 10.08 7.40
C ASP A 112 -4.72 9.52 8.49
N ALA A 113 -5.29 8.73 9.42
CA ALA A 113 -4.52 8.05 10.47
C ALA A 113 -3.52 7.04 9.87
N LEU A 114 -3.90 6.32 8.81
CA LEU A 114 -3.01 5.40 8.13
C LEU A 114 -1.83 6.13 7.47
N LEU A 115 -2.09 7.22 6.74
CA LEU A 115 -1.05 8.06 6.14
C LEU A 115 -0.13 8.65 7.19
N GLU A 116 -0.69 9.11 8.32
CA GLU A 116 0.09 9.62 9.44
C GLU A 116 1.10 8.58 9.92
N GLN A 117 0.63 7.37 10.23
CA GLN A 117 1.46 6.28 10.74
C GLN A 117 2.52 5.83 9.72
N MET A 118 2.13 5.70 8.45
CA MET A 118 3.03 5.27 7.37
C MET A 118 4.15 6.28 7.06
N THR A 119 3.92 7.57 7.32
CA THR A 119 4.89 8.65 7.09
C THR A 119 5.51 9.20 8.37
N LEU A 120 5.31 8.55 9.51
CA LEU A 120 5.99 8.89 10.75
C LEU A 120 7.51 8.85 10.58
N THR A 121 8.18 9.85 11.14
CA THR A 121 9.64 9.96 11.14
C THR A 121 10.19 9.89 12.56
N GLY A 122 11.49 9.57 12.68
CA GLY A 122 12.17 9.54 13.97
C GLY A 122 12.01 8.24 14.77
N PRO A 123 12.51 8.21 16.02
CA PRO A 123 12.67 6.97 16.81
C PRO A 123 11.38 6.47 17.46
N ALA A 124 10.24 7.10 17.17
CA ALA A 124 8.96 6.71 17.76
C ALA A 124 8.61 5.27 17.36
N SER A 125 8.43 4.41 18.37
CA SER A 125 8.10 2.99 18.18
C SER A 125 6.65 2.73 17.77
N ASN A 126 5.84 3.80 17.66
CA ASN A 126 4.41 3.69 17.43
C ASN A 126 4.11 2.98 16.12
N ASN A 127 3.32 1.92 16.12
CA ASN A 127 3.07 1.22 14.87
C ASN A 127 1.65 0.69 14.79
N LEU A 128 1.11 0.58 13.58
CA LEU A 128 -0.26 0.12 13.31
C LEU A 128 -0.55 -1.25 13.93
N ALA A 129 0.44 -2.14 13.96
CA ALA A 129 0.30 -3.46 14.54
C ALA A 129 0.27 -3.48 16.08
N ASN A 130 0.81 -2.44 16.73
CA ASN A 130 0.88 -2.39 18.18
C ASN A 130 -0.48 -1.96 18.80
N PRO A 131 -1.12 -2.80 19.64
CA PRO A 131 -2.39 -2.45 20.26
C PRO A 131 -2.34 -1.18 21.13
N SER A 132 -1.20 -0.80 21.70
CA SER A 132 -1.09 0.43 22.51
C SER A 132 -1.30 1.70 21.69
N ASP A 133 -1.03 1.64 20.39
CA ASP A 133 -1.05 2.79 19.48
C ASP A 133 -2.34 2.82 18.65
N SER A 134 -3.21 1.82 18.86
CA SER A 134 -4.36 1.49 18.01
C SER A 134 -5.58 2.38 18.17
N LYS A 135 -5.72 3.08 19.32
CA LYS A 135 -6.91 3.89 19.62
C LYS A 135 -7.15 4.95 18.55
N ALA A 136 -6.07 5.55 18.02
CA ALA A 136 -6.15 6.54 16.95
C ALA A 136 -6.75 5.99 15.65
N ILE A 137 -6.74 4.67 15.46
CA ILE A 137 -7.10 3.99 14.20
C ILE A 137 -8.42 3.25 14.34
N LEU A 138 -8.61 2.47 15.40
CA LEU A 138 -9.84 1.68 15.60
C LEU A 138 -11.09 2.57 15.74
N ASP A 139 -10.95 3.79 16.26
CA ASP A 139 -12.05 4.74 16.38
C ASP A 139 -12.46 5.36 15.04
N THR A 140 -11.75 5.08 13.94
CA THR A 140 -11.98 5.71 12.63
C THR A 140 -12.87 4.90 11.68
N PHE A 141 -13.22 3.66 12.04
CA PHE A 141 -14.10 2.80 11.25
C PHE A 141 -15.11 2.06 12.13
N THR A 142 -16.06 1.40 11.49
CA THR A 142 -17.01 0.46 12.09
C THR A 142 -16.82 -0.89 11.43
N HIS A 143 -16.88 -1.95 12.22
CA HIS A 143 -16.78 -3.33 11.77
C HIS A 143 -18.07 -4.07 12.10
N ALA A 144 -18.60 -4.80 11.12
CA ALA A 144 -19.77 -5.64 11.30
C ALA A 144 -19.61 -6.93 10.49
N VAL A 145 -20.20 -8.02 10.96
CA VAL A 145 -20.20 -9.33 10.26
C VAL A 145 -21.64 -9.83 10.05
N PRO A 146 -22.49 -9.10 9.32
CA PRO A 146 -23.84 -9.58 9.01
C PRO A 146 -23.78 -10.86 8.18
N SER A 147 -24.45 -11.92 8.63
CA SER A 147 -24.57 -13.20 7.92
C SER A 147 -23.23 -13.81 7.47
N GLY A 148 -22.16 -13.61 8.26
CA GLY A 148 -20.83 -14.15 7.97
C GLY A 148 -19.98 -13.32 6.98
N LYS A 149 -20.49 -12.17 6.49
CA LYS A 149 -19.74 -11.29 5.58
C LYS A 149 -19.20 -10.07 6.33
N ILE A 150 -17.90 -9.85 6.27
CA ILE A 150 -17.25 -8.67 6.85
C ILE A 150 -17.69 -7.41 6.09
N THR A 151 -18.08 -6.39 6.84
CA THR A 151 -18.44 -5.06 6.34
C THR A 151 -17.68 -4.02 7.13
N ILE A 152 -16.95 -3.16 6.40
CA ILE A 152 -16.18 -2.04 6.97
C ILE A 152 -16.83 -0.73 6.55
N GLY A 153 -17.20 0.09 7.54
CA GLY A 153 -17.69 1.45 7.33
C GLY A 153 -16.65 2.47 7.80
N TYR A 154 -16.25 3.41 6.95
CA TYR A 154 -15.29 4.44 7.33
C TYR A 154 -15.97 5.67 7.91
N LYS A 155 -15.56 6.11 9.11
CA LYS A 155 -16.05 7.37 9.68
C LYS A 155 -15.37 8.53 8.96
N THR A 156 -16.16 9.52 8.59
CA THR A 156 -15.70 10.68 7.84
C THR A 156 -15.50 11.90 8.73
N ALA A 157 -14.59 12.78 8.33
CA ALA A 157 -14.45 14.13 8.86
C ALA A 157 -14.44 15.15 7.72
N THR A 158 -14.79 16.39 8.03
CA THR A 158 -14.74 17.52 7.11
C THR A 158 -13.66 18.49 7.57
N GLN A 159 -12.77 18.86 6.67
CA GLN A 159 -11.76 19.89 6.90
C GLN A 159 -12.13 21.13 6.10
N SER A 160 -12.01 22.30 6.73
CA SER A 160 -12.01 23.58 6.05
C SER A 160 -10.63 24.22 6.17
N LEU A 161 -10.08 24.64 5.03
CA LEU A 161 -8.91 25.50 4.93
C LEU A 161 -9.42 26.91 4.64
N LYS A 162 -8.84 27.90 5.30
CA LYS A 162 -9.23 29.30 5.19
C LYS A 162 -8.07 30.14 4.70
N ALA A 163 -8.34 30.99 3.72
CA ALA A 163 -7.41 31.93 3.12
C ALA A 163 -6.05 31.31 2.75
N LEU A 164 -6.03 30.06 2.29
CA LEU A 164 -4.80 29.41 1.84
C LEU A 164 -4.29 30.16 0.61
N PRO A 165 -3.04 30.66 0.59
CA PRO A 165 -2.53 31.36 -0.59
C PRO A 165 -2.54 30.44 -1.81
N CYS A 166 -2.86 31.00 -2.97
CA CYS A 166 -2.82 30.28 -4.24
C CYS A 166 -2.42 31.23 -5.37
N ARG A 167 -2.20 30.68 -6.56
CA ARG A 167 -1.83 31.46 -7.76
C ARG A 167 -2.42 30.85 -9.02
N LEU A 168 -2.84 31.69 -9.97
CA LEU A 168 -3.25 31.24 -11.30
C LEU A 168 -1.99 30.91 -12.11
N VAL A 169 -1.76 29.63 -12.39
CA VAL A 169 -0.55 29.14 -13.10
C VAL A 169 -0.81 28.84 -14.57
N LYS A 170 -2.07 28.62 -14.96
CA LYS A 170 -2.45 28.36 -16.35
C LYS A 170 -3.87 28.83 -16.64
N SER A 171 -4.09 29.35 -17.83
CA SER A 171 -5.41 29.68 -18.38
C SER A 171 -5.53 29.19 -19.81
N ASP A 172 -6.54 28.39 -20.09
CA ASP A 172 -6.88 27.92 -21.43
C ASP A 172 -8.25 28.50 -21.83
N VAL A 173 -8.29 29.25 -22.93
CA VAL A 173 -9.53 29.84 -23.47
C VAL A 173 -9.76 29.25 -24.86
N LYS A 174 -10.88 28.54 -25.03
CA LYS A 174 -11.31 27.99 -26.31
C LYS A 174 -12.47 28.82 -26.85
N PRO A 175 -12.38 29.37 -28.07
CA PRO A 175 -13.49 30.08 -28.70
C PRO A 175 -14.75 29.21 -28.72
N GLY A 176 -15.90 29.82 -28.43
CA GLY A 176 -17.19 29.16 -28.58
C GLY A 176 -17.58 29.05 -30.06
N PRO A 177 -18.49 28.13 -30.42
CA PRO A 177 -19.21 28.20 -31.69
C PRO A 177 -19.87 29.58 -31.87
N ALA A 178 -20.17 29.98 -33.12
CA ALA A 178 -20.82 31.26 -33.39
C ALA A 178 -22.06 31.46 -32.49
N GLY A 179 -22.10 32.60 -31.76
CA GLY A 179 -23.18 32.93 -30.83
C GLY A 179 -23.16 32.17 -29.49
N LYS A 180 -22.11 31.40 -29.18
CA LYS A 180 -21.94 30.70 -27.89
C LYS A 180 -20.77 31.28 -27.09
N PRO A 181 -20.85 31.25 -25.75
CA PRO A 181 -19.76 31.70 -24.89
C PRO A 181 -18.48 30.88 -25.11
N PRO A 182 -17.28 31.49 -24.94
CA PRO A 182 -16.03 30.73 -24.90
C PRO A 182 -15.98 29.78 -23.71
N ALA A 183 -15.26 28.67 -23.86
CA ALA A 183 -14.95 27.77 -22.75
C ALA A 183 -13.63 28.21 -22.09
N VAL A 184 -13.66 28.40 -20.77
CA VAL A 184 -12.51 28.89 -20.00
C VAL A 184 -12.14 27.84 -18.97
N THR A 185 -10.86 27.43 -18.96
CA THR A 185 -10.27 26.57 -17.93
C THR A 185 -9.14 27.32 -17.22
N LEU A 186 -9.21 27.37 -15.89
CA LEU A 186 -8.23 28.03 -15.03
C LEU A 186 -7.56 26.99 -14.12
N THR A 187 -6.24 26.97 -14.09
CA THR A 187 -5.48 26.11 -13.17
C THR A 187 -4.86 26.95 -12.06
N PHE A 188 -5.26 26.68 -10.83
CA PHE A 188 -4.72 27.32 -9.64
C PHE A 188 -3.81 26.36 -8.89
N GLU A 189 -2.62 26.84 -8.53
CA GLU A 189 -1.71 26.12 -7.65
C GLU A 189 -1.86 26.66 -6.22
N LEU A 190 -2.17 25.76 -5.29
CA LEU A 190 -2.28 26.03 -3.86
C LEU A 190 -0.89 26.04 -3.22
N ASP A 191 -0.64 27.03 -2.37
CA ASP A 191 0.66 27.21 -1.74
C ASP A 191 0.68 26.65 -0.31
N PHE A 192 1.02 25.37 -0.20
CA PHE A 192 1.31 24.73 1.08
C PHE A 192 2.75 24.94 1.57
N LEU A 193 3.64 25.45 0.72
CA LEU A 193 5.09 25.41 0.96
C LEU A 193 5.63 26.72 1.56
N THR A 194 5.07 27.88 1.21
CA THR A 194 5.51 29.18 1.73
C THR A 194 5.12 29.35 3.20
N GLY A 195 6.07 29.18 4.11
CA GLY A 195 5.77 29.15 5.55
C GLY A 195 5.09 27.83 5.95
N ILE A 196 5.58 26.71 5.40
CA ILE A 196 5.14 25.36 5.77
C ILE A 196 5.28 25.13 7.27
N ASP A 197 4.21 24.59 7.87
CA ASP A 197 4.13 24.24 9.27
C ASP A 197 3.38 22.90 9.44
N ALA A 198 3.19 22.49 10.70
CA ALA A 198 2.45 21.26 11.01
C ALA A 198 1.02 21.29 10.45
N VAL A 199 0.35 22.44 10.48
CA VAL A 199 -1.04 22.61 10.02
C VAL A 199 -1.14 22.42 8.50
N ARG A 200 -0.20 22.98 7.74
CA ARG A 200 -0.16 22.82 6.27
C ARG A 200 0.22 21.40 5.86
N ARG A 201 1.15 20.75 6.58
CA ARG A 201 1.46 19.32 6.34
C ARG A 201 0.28 18.42 6.63
N GLU A 202 -0.43 18.67 7.73
CA GLU A 202 -1.66 17.96 8.08
C GLU A 202 -2.75 18.18 7.03
N ALA A 203 -2.91 19.41 6.52
CA ALA A 203 -3.86 19.70 5.43
C ALA A 203 -3.52 18.93 4.14
N MET A 204 -2.25 18.89 3.73
CA MET A 204 -1.81 18.08 2.59
C MET A 204 -2.12 16.59 2.80
N ARG A 205 -1.81 16.05 3.98
CA ARG A 205 -2.10 14.65 4.33
C ARG A 205 -3.59 14.33 4.21
N LYS A 206 -4.47 15.21 4.73
CA LYS A 206 -5.92 15.04 4.66
C LYS A 206 -6.47 15.12 3.23
N LEU A 207 -5.88 15.94 2.36
CA LEU A 207 -6.21 15.95 0.93
C LEU A 207 -5.84 14.62 0.26
N ILE A 208 -4.71 14.01 0.64
CA ILE A 208 -4.33 12.67 0.16
C ILE A 208 -5.25 11.59 0.76
N ALA A 209 -5.65 11.73 2.02
CA ALA A 209 -6.62 10.84 2.66
C ALA A 209 -7.98 10.90 1.93
N MET A 210 -8.39 12.06 1.42
CA MET A 210 -9.58 12.22 0.59
C MET A 210 -9.49 11.40 -0.71
N ASP A 211 -8.35 11.44 -1.39
CA ASP A 211 -8.11 10.63 -2.59
C ASP A 211 -8.13 9.14 -2.26
N TRP A 212 -7.41 8.71 -1.22
CA TRP A 212 -7.42 7.31 -0.78
C TRP A 212 -8.84 6.84 -0.42
N SER A 213 -9.63 7.69 0.25
CA SER A 213 -11.04 7.41 0.58
C SER A 213 -11.88 7.08 -0.66
N LYS A 214 -11.64 7.77 -1.78
CA LYS A 214 -12.35 7.50 -3.03
C LYS A 214 -11.86 6.23 -3.70
N ILE A 215 -10.56 5.97 -3.70
CA ILE A 215 -10.02 4.72 -4.23
C ILE A 215 -10.61 3.53 -3.45
N ALA A 216 -10.70 3.61 -2.12
CA ALA A 216 -11.29 2.55 -1.31
C ALA A 216 -12.80 2.36 -1.55
N ARG A 217 -13.50 3.39 -2.03
CA ARG A 217 -14.93 3.31 -2.35
C ARG A 217 -15.21 2.85 -3.78
N LEU A 218 -14.40 3.30 -4.74
CA LEU A 218 -14.67 3.21 -6.18
C LEU A 218 -13.65 2.37 -6.94
N GLY A 219 -12.48 2.11 -6.37
CA GLY A 219 -11.36 1.39 -6.97
C GLY A 219 -11.53 -0.12 -6.92
N THR A 220 -12.66 -0.64 -7.41
CA THR A 220 -12.78 -2.08 -7.71
C THR A 220 -11.94 -2.40 -8.94
N ASP A 221 -11.62 -3.68 -9.17
CA ASP A 221 -10.82 -4.10 -10.33
C ASP A 221 -11.44 -3.62 -11.66
N ALA A 222 -12.78 -3.68 -11.78
CA ALA A 222 -13.52 -3.20 -12.94
C ALA A 222 -13.40 -1.69 -13.18
N ALA A 223 -13.18 -0.90 -12.13
CA ALA A 223 -13.08 0.55 -12.20
C ALA A 223 -11.63 1.06 -12.14
N SER A 224 -10.65 0.21 -11.83
CA SER A 224 -9.22 0.57 -11.70
C SER A 224 -8.63 1.26 -12.93
N GLY A 225 -9.19 1.00 -14.12
CA GLY A 225 -8.77 1.60 -15.38
C GLY A 225 -9.16 3.07 -15.56
N LYS A 226 -10.10 3.59 -14.76
CA LYS A 226 -10.65 4.93 -14.93
C LYS A 226 -9.61 6.02 -14.66
N PRO A 227 -9.56 7.10 -15.47
CA PRO A 227 -8.55 8.16 -15.34
C PRO A 227 -8.47 8.78 -13.93
N GLU A 228 -9.61 9.03 -13.30
CA GLU A 228 -9.69 9.64 -11.97
C GLU A 228 -9.11 8.72 -10.88
N ILE A 229 -9.36 7.41 -10.95
CA ILE A 229 -8.80 6.44 -9.99
C ILE A 229 -7.28 6.34 -10.14
N LYS A 230 -6.78 6.35 -11.39
CA LYS A 230 -5.33 6.37 -11.66
C LYS A 230 -4.68 7.61 -11.08
N LEU A 231 -5.30 8.78 -11.24
CA LEU A 231 -4.79 10.03 -10.70
C LEU A 231 -4.78 10.03 -9.16
N TRP A 232 -5.88 9.62 -8.51
CA TRP A 232 -5.93 9.52 -7.05
C TRP A 232 -4.88 8.55 -6.52
N ARG A 233 -4.73 7.37 -7.17
CA ARG A 233 -3.70 6.40 -6.79
C ARG A 233 -2.31 6.99 -6.97
N GLN A 234 -2.07 7.72 -8.06
CA GLN A 234 -0.80 8.40 -8.29
C GLN A 234 -0.49 9.45 -7.21
N ASN A 235 -1.49 10.24 -6.80
CA ASN A 235 -1.34 11.20 -5.69
C ASN A 235 -0.98 10.48 -4.38
N VAL A 236 -1.71 9.42 -4.00
CA VAL A 236 -1.41 8.64 -2.79
C VAL A 236 -0.02 8.03 -2.87
N MET A 237 0.33 7.44 -4.01
CA MET A 237 1.64 6.85 -4.26
C MET A 237 2.76 7.86 -4.12
N ALA A 238 2.65 9.01 -4.79
CA ALA A 238 3.64 10.06 -4.74
C ALA A 238 3.82 10.61 -3.33
N TYR A 239 2.72 10.76 -2.57
CA TYR A 239 2.79 11.18 -1.17
C TYR A 239 3.53 10.14 -0.32
N LEU A 240 3.15 8.86 -0.42
CA LEU A 240 3.84 7.80 0.29
C LEU A 240 5.34 7.77 -0.02
N VAL A 241 5.73 7.83 -1.30
CA VAL A 241 7.15 7.87 -1.69
C VAL A 241 7.88 9.10 -1.16
N ASN A 242 7.23 10.27 -1.18
CA ASN A 242 7.85 11.53 -0.78
C ASN A 242 7.97 11.71 0.72
N TYR A 243 7.11 11.09 1.52
CA TYR A 243 7.03 11.36 2.96
C TYR A 243 7.35 10.15 3.84
N THR A 244 7.52 8.96 3.27
CA THR A 244 7.96 7.77 4.02
C THR A 244 9.44 7.86 4.38
N ASP A 245 9.77 7.60 5.65
CA ASP A 245 11.14 7.50 6.16
C ASP A 245 11.57 6.04 6.28
N MET A 246 12.42 5.59 5.35
CA MET A 246 12.96 4.22 5.36
C MET A 246 13.86 3.94 6.55
N ALA A 247 14.50 4.95 7.15
CA ALA A 247 15.40 4.75 8.28
C ALA A 247 14.68 4.20 9.50
N ARG A 248 13.42 4.58 9.68
CA ARG A 248 12.57 4.09 10.77
C ARG A 248 12.20 2.61 10.60
N GLY A 249 11.86 2.18 9.39
CA GLY A 249 11.68 0.76 9.07
C GLY A 249 12.93 -0.08 9.35
N GLU A 250 14.11 0.44 9.00
CA GLU A 250 15.39 -0.21 9.32
C GLU A 250 15.68 -0.24 10.82
N GLN A 251 15.28 0.78 11.58
CA GLN A 251 15.40 0.78 13.04
C GLN A 251 14.56 -0.32 13.68
N PHE A 252 13.31 -0.52 13.23
CA PHE A 252 12.49 -1.64 13.69
C PHE A 252 13.14 -2.99 13.41
N ARG A 253 13.66 -3.15 12.19
CA ARG A 253 14.35 -4.37 11.75
C ARG A 253 15.60 -4.65 12.58
N ALA A 254 16.44 -3.63 12.80
CA ALA A 254 17.63 -3.73 13.64
C ALA A 254 17.26 -4.03 15.10
N GLY A 255 16.15 -3.48 15.60
CA GLY A 255 15.59 -3.78 16.92
C GLY A 255 15.21 -5.26 17.07
N LEU A 256 14.55 -5.84 16.05
CA LEU A 256 14.24 -7.28 16.00
C LEU A 256 15.51 -8.12 16.04
N VAL A 257 16.51 -7.82 15.19
CA VAL A 257 17.79 -8.54 15.19
C VAL A 257 18.46 -8.45 16.56
N SER A 258 18.52 -7.27 17.17
CA SER A 258 19.17 -7.04 18.46
C SER A 258 18.55 -7.86 19.60
N ARG A 259 17.21 -7.95 19.64
CA ARG A 259 16.49 -8.72 20.68
C ARG A 259 16.59 -10.23 20.51
N HIS A 260 16.90 -10.71 19.30
CA HIS A 260 16.78 -12.12 18.96
C HIS A 260 18.11 -12.79 18.56
N LYS A 261 19.18 -12.03 18.33
CA LYS A 261 20.52 -12.59 18.12
C LYS A 261 20.95 -13.47 19.29
N GLY A 262 21.57 -14.62 18.98
CA GLY A 262 22.01 -15.61 19.97
C GLY A 262 20.92 -16.51 20.55
N LYS A 263 19.64 -16.32 20.20
CA LYS A 263 18.57 -17.24 20.61
C LYS A 263 18.59 -18.51 19.76
N SER A 264 18.21 -19.64 20.36
CA SER A 264 18.10 -20.92 19.67
C SER A 264 16.95 -20.92 18.66
N ALA A 265 17.03 -21.83 17.68
CA ALA A 265 16.01 -21.95 16.63
C ALA A 265 14.58 -22.11 17.18
N VAL A 266 14.38 -22.98 18.19
CA VAL A 266 13.06 -23.19 18.81
C VAL A 266 12.49 -21.91 19.45
N VAL A 267 13.33 -21.09 20.07
CA VAL A 267 12.88 -19.85 20.70
C VAL A 267 12.48 -18.83 19.64
N LEU A 268 13.22 -18.77 18.53
CA LEU A 268 12.91 -17.86 17.42
C LEU A 268 11.56 -18.19 16.78
N ALA A 269 11.19 -19.46 16.66
CA ALA A 269 9.92 -19.90 16.06
C ALA A 269 8.69 -19.28 16.74
N THR A 270 8.81 -18.93 18.02
CA THR A 270 7.75 -18.26 18.78
C THR A 270 8.08 -16.78 19.01
N ALA A 271 9.20 -16.48 19.65
CA ALA A 271 9.47 -15.13 20.15
C ALA A 271 9.77 -14.12 19.04
N LEU A 272 10.48 -14.52 17.97
CA LEU A 272 10.71 -13.61 16.84
C LEU A 272 9.43 -13.41 16.03
N ARG A 273 8.66 -14.49 15.82
CA ARG A 273 7.35 -14.43 15.17
C ARG A 273 6.40 -13.45 15.87
N ASP A 274 6.22 -13.62 17.19
CA ASP A 274 5.31 -12.79 17.99
C ASP A 274 5.73 -11.31 17.95
N ASP A 275 7.04 -11.03 17.98
CA ASP A 275 7.59 -9.69 17.83
C ASP A 275 7.34 -9.08 16.43
N ILE A 276 7.42 -9.88 15.37
CA ILE A 276 7.11 -9.44 14.00
C ILE A 276 5.61 -9.13 13.87
N ASP A 277 4.73 -9.93 14.47
CA ASP A 277 3.28 -9.68 14.44
C ASP A 277 2.88 -8.45 15.25
N GLY A 278 3.64 -8.13 16.32
CA GLY A 278 3.57 -6.84 16.99
C GLY A 278 4.00 -5.65 16.11
N MET A 279 4.63 -5.90 14.96
CA MET A 279 5.13 -4.90 14.02
C MET A 279 4.49 -4.91 12.63
N VAL A 280 3.76 -5.96 12.23
CA VAL A 280 3.13 -6.04 10.91
C VAL A 280 1.74 -6.65 11.04
N VAL A 281 0.70 -5.89 10.69
CA VAL A 281 -0.64 -6.46 10.52
C VAL A 281 -0.67 -7.18 9.18
N THR A 282 -1.00 -8.47 9.22
CA THR A 282 -1.07 -9.30 8.01
C THR A 282 -2.49 -9.28 7.42
N ALA A 283 -2.63 -8.77 6.21
CA ALA A 283 -3.88 -8.63 5.45
C ALA A 283 -4.35 -9.95 4.80
N ASN A 284 -4.38 -11.06 5.53
CA ASN A 284 -4.67 -12.40 5.01
C ASN A 284 -6.08 -12.89 5.39
N HIS A 285 -6.93 -13.19 4.41
CA HIS A 285 -8.27 -13.79 4.60
C HIS A 285 -8.32 -15.31 4.36
N TRP A 286 -7.23 -16.02 4.65
CA TRP A 286 -7.13 -17.45 4.32
C TRP A 286 -7.85 -18.33 5.37
N GLY A 287 -9.18 -18.45 5.26
CA GLY A 287 -9.96 -19.57 5.82
C GLY A 287 -10.47 -19.43 7.26
N GLN A 288 -11.74 -19.03 7.38
CA GLN A 288 -12.76 -19.31 8.42
C GLN A 288 -12.51 -19.27 9.94
N ALA A 289 -11.31 -19.19 10.53
CA ALA A 289 -11.20 -19.13 12.00
C ALA A 289 -9.83 -18.66 12.55
N ARG A 290 -9.21 -17.57 12.06
CA ARG A 290 -7.75 -17.42 12.27
C ARG A 290 -7.22 -16.26 13.09
N GLU A 291 -8.07 -15.43 13.68
CA GLU A 291 -7.65 -14.51 14.75
C GLU A 291 -8.81 -14.37 15.73
N ASP A 292 -8.56 -14.62 17.02
CA ASP A 292 -9.58 -14.64 18.05
C ASP A 292 -10.02 -13.21 18.39
N LEU A 293 -11.28 -12.88 18.14
CA LEU A 293 -11.87 -11.58 18.52
C LEU A 293 -11.85 -11.33 20.03
N LYS A 294 -11.65 -12.36 20.86
CA LYS A 294 -11.56 -12.25 22.32
C LYS A 294 -10.14 -11.93 22.79
N THR A 295 -9.12 -12.59 22.24
CA THR A 295 -7.73 -12.43 22.71
C THR A 295 -6.87 -11.51 21.83
N GLU A 296 -7.21 -11.35 20.54
CA GLU A 296 -6.42 -10.59 19.55
C GLU A 296 -7.30 -9.61 18.75
N ARG A 297 -8.32 -9.05 19.40
CA ARG A 297 -9.32 -8.16 18.78
C ARG A 297 -8.71 -7.07 17.89
N HIS A 298 -7.62 -6.45 18.33
CA HIS A 298 -6.95 -5.38 17.59
C HIS A 298 -6.44 -5.87 16.23
N GLN A 299 -5.61 -6.92 16.23
CA GLN A 299 -5.06 -7.54 15.03
C GLN A 299 -6.20 -8.00 14.12
N ARG A 300 -7.24 -8.62 14.69
CA ARG A 300 -8.41 -9.08 13.94
C ARG A 300 -9.14 -7.98 13.20
N LEU A 301 -9.40 -6.86 13.86
CA LEU A 301 -10.12 -5.75 13.22
C LEU A 301 -9.30 -5.12 12.09
N LEU A 302 -7.99 -4.95 12.27
CA LEU A 302 -7.13 -4.40 11.23
C LEU A 302 -6.87 -5.39 10.09
N SER A 303 -6.68 -6.67 10.39
CA SER A 303 -6.56 -7.75 9.41
C SER A 303 -7.83 -7.86 8.57
N ASP A 304 -9.02 -7.85 9.19
CA ASP A 304 -10.29 -7.85 8.48
C ASP A 304 -10.42 -6.62 7.57
N LEU A 305 -10.01 -5.45 8.04
CA LEU A 305 -10.05 -4.21 7.27
C LEU A 305 -9.07 -4.23 6.09
N PHE A 306 -7.80 -4.54 6.33
CA PHE A 306 -6.78 -4.59 5.29
C PHE A 306 -7.03 -5.72 4.31
N GLY A 307 -7.48 -6.87 4.78
CA GLY A 307 -7.91 -7.97 3.94
C GLY A 307 -9.12 -7.59 3.09
N THR A 308 -10.09 -6.83 3.63
CA THR A 308 -11.22 -6.32 2.84
C THR A 308 -10.73 -5.38 1.73
N LEU A 309 -9.84 -4.45 2.05
CA LEU A 309 -9.20 -3.57 1.05
C LEU A 309 -8.41 -4.39 0.01
N HIS A 310 -7.65 -5.38 0.46
CA HIS A 310 -6.83 -6.24 -0.40
C HIS A 310 -7.69 -7.03 -1.40
N GLN A 311 -8.79 -7.62 -0.95
CA GLN A 311 -9.63 -8.50 -1.77
C GLN A 311 -10.65 -7.75 -2.62
N SER A 312 -11.25 -6.68 -2.08
CA SER A 312 -12.39 -6.01 -2.72
C SER A 312 -11.97 -4.78 -3.52
N THR A 313 -10.88 -4.13 -3.12
CA THR A 313 -10.41 -2.86 -3.70
C THR A 313 -8.89 -2.82 -3.72
N TRP A 314 -8.25 -3.79 -4.38
CA TRP A 314 -6.80 -4.01 -4.38
C TRP A 314 -5.99 -2.72 -4.60
N VAL A 315 -6.46 -1.83 -5.49
CA VAL A 315 -5.81 -0.53 -5.78
C VAL A 315 -5.86 0.50 -4.64
N SER A 316 -6.56 0.21 -3.54
CA SER A 316 -6.53 0.99 -2.29
C SER A 316 -5.79 0.26 -1.16
N SER A 317 -5.33 -0.97 -1.40
CA SER A 317 -4.65 -1.75 -0.37
C SER A 317 -3.27 -1.17 -0.05
N PRO A 318 -2.90 -1.02 1.23
CA PRO A 318 -1.55 -0.61 1.60
C PRO A 318 -0.49 -1.61 1.12
N VAL A 319 -0.84 -2.91 1.04
CA VAL A 319 0.03 -3.94 0.46
C VAL A 319 0.27 -3.70 -1.03
N SER A 320 -0.75 -3.24 -1.75
CA SER A 320 -0.62 -2.88 -3.17
C SER A 320 0.34 -1.71 -3.37
N PHE A 321 0.24 -0.66 -2.54
CA PHE A 321 1.18 0.45 -2.57
C PHE A 321 2.60 0.00 -2.23
N LEU A 322 2.78 -0.79 -1.17
CA LEU A 322 4.08 -1.33 -0.75
C LEU A 322 4.76 -2.10 -1.90
N ARG A 323 4.04 -3.02 -2.54
CA ARG A 323 4.58 -3.82 -3.66
C ARG A 323 4.92 -2.98 -4.87
N GLU A 324 4.08 -2.01 -5.23
CA GLU A 324 4.32 -1.13 -6.37
C GLU A 324 5.52 -0.20 -6.12
N ILE A 325 5.69 0.33 -4.90
CA ILE A 325 6.88 1.09 -4.50
C ILE A 325 8.12 0.21 -4.61
N GLY A 326 8.10 -0.97 -4.00
CA GLY A 326 9.22 -1.90 -4.01
C GLY A 326 9.65 -2.29 -5.44
N SER A 327 8.68 -2.57 -6.32
CA SER A 327 8.94 -2.88 -7.72
C SER A 327 9.48 -1.68 -8.50
N THR A 328 8.85 -0.51 -8.36
CA THR A 328 9.22 0.73 -9.09
C THR A 328 10.65 1.16 -8.78
N TYR A 329 11.07 1.02 -7.52
CA TYR A 329 12.40 1.45 -7.06
C TYR A 329 13.40 0.30 -6.90
N GLY A 330 13.08 -0.91 -7.38
CA GLY A 330 13.99 -2.05 -7.38
C GLY A 330 14.47 -2.46 -5.99
N PHE A 331 13.58 -2.44 -4.99
CA PHE A 331 13.92 -2.79 -3.62
C PHE A 331 14.29 -4.27 -3.51
N ASN A 332 15.40 -4.53 -2.82
CA ASN A 332 15.75 -5.88 -2.40
C ASN A 332 14.92 -6.29 -1.17
N VAL A 333 15.06 -7.55 -0.74
CA VAL A 333 14.30 -8.09 0.39
C VAL A 333 14.45 -7.28 1.68
N HIS A 334 15.64 -6.72 1.95
CA HIS A 334 15.89 -5.90 3.14
C HIS A 334 15.10 -4.58 3.09
N LYS A 335 15.16 -3.87 1.96
CA LYS A 335 14.41 -2.62 1.77
C LYS A 335 12.90 -2.86 1.77
N SER A 336 12.43 -3.95 1.15
CA SER A 336 11.00 -4.32 1.19
C SER A 336 10.53 -4.66 2.61
N ALA A 337 11.35 -5.37 3.39
CA ALA A 337 11.09 -5.65 4.80
C ALA A 337 11.05 -4.37 5.65
N ALA A 338 11.99 -3.45 5.45
CA ALA A 338 11.99 -2.16 6.14
C ALA A 338 10.75 -1.33 5.79
N LEU A 339 10.32 -1.32 4.51
CA LEU A 339 9.09 -0.62 4.10
C LEU A 339 7.84 -1.26 4.75
N ALA A 340 7.77 -2.60 4.81
CA ALA A 340 6.69 -3.30 5.50
C ALA A 340 6.61 -2.95 6.99
N LEU A 341 7.76 -2.89 7.66
CA LEU A 341 7.86 -2.49 9.07
C LEU A 341 7.51 -1.01 9.27
N GLN A 342 7.92 -0.13 8.34
CA GLN A 342 7.57 1.29 8.40
C GLN A 342 6.06 1.51 8.23
N TYR A 343 5.41 0.73 7.37
CA TYR A 343 3.97 0.83 7.14
C TYR A 343 3.13 0.07 8.17
N GLY A 344 3.72 -0.89 8.89
CA GLY A 344 3.01 -1.73 9.84
C GLY A 344 1.94 -2.62 9.20
N ALA A 345 2.03 -2.88 7.90
CA ALA A 345 1.05 -3.61 7.13
C ALA A 345 1.73 -4.48 6.07
N GLY A 346 1.23 -5.71 5.87
CA GLY A 346 1.75 -6.66 4.90
C GLY A 346 0.73 -7.72 4.54
N HIS A 347 1.06 -8.60 3.60
CA HIS A 347 0.41 -9.91 3.42
C HIS A 347 1.43 -11.00 3.80
N CYS A 348 1.11 -12.29 3.59
CA CYS A 348 2.08 -13.38 3.86
C CYS A 348 3.47 -13.16 3.23
N GLY A 349 3.53 -12.52 2.05
CA GLY A 349 4.79 -12.22 1.37
C GLY A 349 5.65 -11.22 2.13
N GLU A 350 5.07 -10.09 2.53
CA GLU A 350 5.77 -9.03 3.26
C GLU A 350 6.23 -9.50 4.65
N HIS A 351 5.40 -10.30 5.34
CA HIS A 351 5.79 -10.91 6.61
C HIS A 351 6.96 -11.89 6.45
N ALA A 352 6.92 -12.73 5.42
CA ALA A 352 8.02 -13.64 5.10
C ALA A 352 9.31 -12.88 4.70
N GLN A 353 9.20 -11.74 4.02
CA GLN A 353 10.34 -10.87 3.73
C GLN A 353 10.97 -10.30 5.00
N VAL A 354 10.16 -9.83 5.95
CA VAL A 354 10.64 -9.37 7.26
C VAL A 354 11.33 -10.51 8.01
N SER A 355 10.67 -11.66 8.09
CA SER A 355 11.19 -12.87 8.72
C SER A 355 12.54 -13.28 8.14
N PHE A 356 12.64 -13.38 6.82
CA PHE A 356 13.86 -13.79 6.12
C PHE A 356 14.98 -12.77 6.31
N SER A 357 14.68 -11.48 6.18
CA SER A 357 15.65 -10.40 6.33
C SER A 357 16.23 -10.34 7.75
N VAL A 358 15.40 -10.52 8.78
CA VAL A 358 15.85 -10.55 10.18
C VAL A 358 16.65 -11.82 10.47
N LEU A 359 16.17 -12.99 10.03
CA LEU A 359 16.90 -14.26 10.21
C LEU A 359 18.27 -14.23 9.52
N ALA A 360 18.37 -13.68 8.31
CA ALA A 360 19.64 -13.55 7.61
C ALA A 360 20.68 -12.74 8.40
N ASP A 361 20.25 -11.68 9.09
CA ASP A 361 21.16 -10.87 9.92
C ASP A 361 21.43 -11.50 11.30
N ILE A 362 20.48 -12.29 11.85
CA ILE A 362 20.73 -13.13 13.03
C ILE A 362 21.80 -14.19 12.71
N ILE A 363 21.72 -14.86 11.54
CA ILE A 363 22.69 -15.86 11.10
C ILE A 363 24.10 -15.26 10.96
N LYS A 364 24.21 -14.00 10.50
CA LYS A 364 25.49 -13.27 10.41
C LYS A 364 26.04 -12.82 11.76
N SER A 365 25.20 -12.77 12.80
CA SER A 365 25.59 -12.19 14.08
C SER A 365 26.55 -13.12 14.85
N PRO A 366 27.53 -12.56 15.60
CA PRO A 366 28.40 -13.37 16.45
C PRO A 366 27.59 -14.24 17.42
N GLY A 367 27.93 -15.53 17.50
CA GLY A 367 27.24 -16.49 18.39
C GLY A 367 25.89 -17.00 17.88
N ALA A 368 25.58 -16.82 16.59
CA ALA A 368 24.36 -17.32 15.96
C ALA A 368 24.13 -18.82 16.27
N GLN A 369 22.92 -19.15 16.70
CA GLN A 369 22.46 -20.52 16.99
C GLN A 369 21.61 -21.11 15.84
N VAL A 370 21.52 -20.37 14.73
CA VAL A 370 20.83 -20.75 13.50
C VAL A 370 21.82 -20.54 12.37
N SER A 371 21.93 -21.51 11.46
CA SER A 371 22.92 -21.45 10.37
C SER A 371 22.34 -21.02 9.03
N HIS A 372 21.02 -21.09 8.87
CA HIS A 372 20.41 -21.11 7.53
C HIS A 372 18.95 -20.66 7.53
N ALA A 373 18.52 -19.95 6.50
CA ALA A 373 17.13 -19.56 6.25
C ALA A 373 16.79 -19.61 4.76
N VAL A 374 15.57 -20.01 4.44
CA VAL A 374 15.01 -20.13 3.09
C VAL A 374 13.73 -19.31 3.01
N PHE A 375 13.73 -18.27 2.18
CA PHE A 375 12.50 -17.58 1.81
C PHE A 375 11.73 -18.47 0.83
N THR A 376 10.56 -18.92 1.26
CA THR A 376 9.83 -19.98 0.58
C THR A 376 8.31 -19.74 0.63
N GLY A 377 7.56 -20.76 0.23
CA GLY A 377 6.12 -20.78 0.24
C GLY A 377 5.63 -22.16 -0.20
N ASN A 378 4.32 -22.38 -0.14
CA ASN A 378 3.75 -23.59 -0.72
C ASN A 378 4.01 -23.57 -2.23
N ALA A 379 4.55 -24.65 -2.80
CA ALA A 379 4.74 -24.71 -4.25
C ALA A 379 3.40 -24.66 -5.00
N ASN A 380 2.33 -25.14 -4.34
CA ASN A 380 1.05 -25.39 -4.97
C ASN A 380 -0.10 -24.46 -4.53
N ILE A 381 0.19 -23.48 -3.66
CA ILE A 381 -0.75 -22.50 -3.14
C ILE A 381 -0.01 -21.19 -2.93
N ASP A 382 -0.65 -20.06 -3.23
CA ASP A 382 -0.07 -18.74 -2.97
C ASP A 382 -0.03 -18.42 -1.45
N HIS A 383 0.98 -18.94 -0.75
CA HIS A 383 1.26 -18.65 0.65
C HIS A 383 2.76 -18.65 0.88
N ALA A 384 3.28 -17.59 1.50
CA ALA A 384 4.70 -17.37 1.69
C ALA A 384 5.07 -17.41 3.18
N PHE A 385 6.23 -17.97 3.47
CA PHE A 385 6.78 -18.15 4.82
C PHE A 385 8.30 -18.39 4.74
N VAL A 386 8.96 -18.57 5.88
CA VAL A 386 10.38 -18.91 5.92
C VAL A 386 10.57 -20.26 6.59
N VAL A 387 11.37 -21.14 5.99
CA VAL A 387 11.91 -22.33 6.68
C VAL A 387 13.35 -22.03 7.04
N TYR A 388 13.78 -22.39 8.24
CA TYR A 388 15.12 -22.10 8.70
C TYR A 388 15.70 -23.24 9.55
N ASN A 389 17.00 -23.17 9.76
CA ASN A 389 17.80 -24.21 10.42
C ASN A 389 17.83 -25.56 9.67
N LEU A 390 17.57 -25.56 8.36
CA LEU A 390 17.71 -26.70 7.45
C LEU A 390 18.46 -26.28 6.20
N ASP A 391 19.56 -26.96 5.89
CA ASP A 391 20.32 -26.69 4.68
C ASP A 391 19.59 -27.29 3.47
N VAL A 392 19.48 -26.52 2.37
CA VAL A 392 18.91 -26.99 1.10
C VAL A 392 20.04 -27.36 0.14
N GLU A 393 20.14 -28.64 -0.22
CA GLU A 393 21.22 -29.11 -1.09
C GLU A 393 20.92 -28.88 -2.58
N THR A 394 19.66 -29.06 -2.97
CA THR A 394 19.24 -29.01 -4.38
C THR A 394 17.96 -28.21 -4.55
N VAL A 395 18.00 -27.24 -5.44
CA VAL A 395 16.84 -26.53 -5.96
C VAL A 395 16.55 -27.04 -7.37
N VAL A 396 15.32 -27.47 -7.61
CA VAL A 396 14.86 -27.96 -8.90
C VAL A 396 14.22 -26.80 -9.67
N GLN A 397 14.75 -26.46 -10.83
CA GLN A 397 14.13 -25.55 -11.78
C GLN A 397 13.29 -26.35 -12.77
N THR A 398 11.98 -26.09 -12.79
CA THR A 398 11.01 -26.86 -13.59
C THR A 398 9.93 -25.94 -14.17
N LEU A 399 9.00 -26.51 -14.92
CA LEU A 399 7.79 -25.82 -15.37
C LEU A 399 6.60 -26.33 -14.56
N ALA A 400 5.74 -25.43 -14.11
CA ALA A 400 4.50 -25.77 -13.41
C ALA A 400 3.64 -26.74 -14.23
N THR A 401 3.27 -27.88 -13.65
CA THR A 401 2.54 -28.95 -14.35
C THR A 401 1.10 -29.14 -13.88
N ALA A 402 0.70 -28.48 -12.79
CA ALA A 402 -0.64 -28.61 -12.22
C ALA A 402 -1.53 -27.39 -12.56
N ALA A 403 -2.56 -27.57 -13.40
CA ALA A 403 -3.46 -26.49 -13.84
C ALA A 403 -4.22 -25.78 -12.70
N ASN A 404 -4.43 -26.44 -11.55
CA ASN A 404 -5.31 -25.96 -10.47
C ASN A 404 -4.60 -25.63 -9.15
N ASN A 405 -3.27 -25.75 -9.09
CA ASN A 405 -2.54 -25.75 -7.81
C ASN A 405 -1.09 -25.28 -7.96
N THR A 406 -0.83 -24.10 -8.50
CA THR A 406 0.51 -23.51 -8.43
C THR A 406 0.40 -22.00 -8.28
N ARG A 407 1.42 -21.38 -7.67
CA ARG A 407 1.55 -19.91 -7.58
C ARG A 407 1.62 -19.25 -8.97
N VAL A 408 1.98 -20.03 -9.99
CA VAL A 408 2.21 -19.61 -11.38
C VAL A 408 1.28 -20.35 -12.35
N LYS A 409 1.16 -19.89 -13.58
CA LYS A 409 0.33 -20.59 -14.58
C LYS A 409 1.02 -21.89 -15.03
N GLN A 410 0.23 -22.86 -15.48
CA GLN A 410 0.78 -24.08 -16.09
C GLN A 410 1.73 -23.70 -17.23
N GLY A 411 2.93 -24.29 -17.23
CA GLY A 411 3.99 -24.01 -18.20
C GLY A 411 4.92 -22.84 -17.84
N GLU A 412 4.62 -22.06 -16.79
CA GLU A 412 5.54 -21.03 -16.29
C GLU A 412 6.68 -21.66 -15.49
N GLU A 413 7.84 -21.00 -15.50
CA GLU A 413 9.01 -21.45 -14.72
C GLU A 413 8.76 -21.33 -13.22
N ILE A 414 9.15 -22.38 -12.49
CA ILE A 414 9.12 -22.40 -11.03
C ILE A 414 10.40 -23.05 -10.50
N LYS A 415 10.90 -22.52 -9.39
CA LYS A 415 11.98 -23.12 -8.61
C LYS A 415 11.38 -23.72 -7.35
N VAL A 416 11.73 -24.97 -7.06
CA VAL A 416 11.23 -25.69 -5.88
C VAL A 416 12.32 -26.49 -5.20
N TRP A 417 12.10 -26.85 -3.95
CA TRP A 417 12.97 -27.73 -3.18
C TRP A 417 12.13 -28.72 -2.36
N ASN A 418 12.70 -29.88 -2.05
CA ASN A 418 11.99 -30.96 -1.36
C ASN A 418 12.22 -30.87 0.16
N LEU A 419 11.15 -30.59 0.91
CA LEU A 419 11.19 -30.44 2.36
C LEU A 419 11.56 -31.76 3.06
N ARG A 420 11.05 -32.90 2.57
CA ARG A 420 11.35 -34.23 3.14
C ARG A 420 12.82 -34.58 3.00
N ASP A 421 13.41 -34.31 1.84
CA ASP A 421 14.82 -34.56 1.58
C ASP A 421 15.70 -33.69 2.50
N ALA A 422 15.34 -32.41 2.65
CA ALA A 422 16.06 -31.50 3.54
C ALA A 422 16.00 -31.96 5.01
N ILE A 423 14.83 -32.33 5.52
CA ILE A 423 14.68 -32.88 6.89
C ILE A 423 15.56 -34.11 7.08
N THR A 424 15.50 -35.05 6.13
CA THR A 424 16.25 -36.32 6.20
C THR A 424 17.76 -36.09 6.24
N LYS A 425 18.26 -35.19 5.38
CA LYS A 425 19.69 -34.89 5.26
C LYS A 425 20.27 -34.12 6.44
N ASN A 426 19.44 -33.29 7.08
CA ASN A 426 19.86 -32.47 8.21
C ASN A 426 19.74 -33.22 9.55
N ALA A 427 19.11 -34.39 9.60
CA ALA A 427 18.94 -35.14 10.85
C ALA A 427 20.28 -35.39 11.57
N PRO A 428 20.36 -35.22 12.91
CA PRO A 428 19.27 -35.00 13.85
C PRO A 428 18.86 -33.52 14.05
N LYS A 429 19.39 -32.57 13.28
CA LYS A 429 19.05 -31.14 13.37
C LYS A 429 17.59 -30.92 12.93
N LEU A 430 16.85 -30.18 13.75
CA LEU A 430 15.45 -29.84 13.46
C LEU A 430 15.32 -28.52 12.70
N GLY A 431 14.40 -28.53 11.73
CA GLY A 431 13.97 -27.34 11.01
C GLY A 431 12.75 -26.68 11.60
N TYR A 432 12.66 -25.37 11.41
CA TYR A 432 11.58 -24.55 11.95
C TYR A 432 10.96 -23.67 10.87
N VAL A 433 9.72 -23.26 11.10
CA VAL A 433 8.95 -22.45 10.16
C VAL A 433 8.54 -21.14 10.82
N MET A 434 8.79 -20.03 10.13
CA MET A 434 8.27 -18.70 10.45
C MET A 434 7.11 -18.41 9.50
N ASP A 435 5.90 -18.75 9.93
CA ASP A 435 4.67 -18.59 9.14
C ASP A 435 3.83 -17.41 9.69
N PRO A 436 3.29 -16.52 8.83
CA PRO A 436 2.44 -15.39 9.24
C PRO A 436 1.05 -15.74 9.83
N TYR A 437 0.72 -17.01 10.06
CA TYR A 437 -0.54 -17.35 10.73
C TYR A 437 -0.55 -16.89 12.19
N LEU A 438 -1.61 -16.15 12.56
CA LEU A 438 -1.77 -15.66 13.93
C LEU A 438 -2.23 -16.74 14.93
N ASP A 439 -3.07 -17.66 14.47
CA ASP A 439 -3.59 -18.77 15.26
C ASP A 439 -2.54 -19.88 15.47
N LYS A 440 -2.12 -20.04 16.73
CA LYS A 440 -1.17 -21.08 17.17
C LYS A 440 -1.62 -22.51 16.85
N THR A 441 -2.92 -22.78 16.72
CA THR A 441 -3.43 -24.12 16.35
C THR A 441 -3.20 -24.44 14.87
N VAL A 442 -3.09 -23.41 14.04
CA VAL A 442 -2.82 -23.51 12.61
C VAL A 442 -1.33 -23.51 12.34
N MET A 443 -0.54 -22.81 13.15
CA MET A 443 0.92 -22.78 13.04
C MET A 443 1.52 -24.19 13.01
N LYS A 444 2.57 -24.34 12.20
CA LYS A 444 3.37 -25.56 12.07
C LYS A 444 4.82 -25.17 12.36
N PRO A 445 5.16 -24.94 13.64
CA PRO A 445 6.43 -24.31 14.02
C PRO A 445 7.66 -25.14 13.60
N THR A 446 7.49 -26.44 13.35
CA THR A 446 8.55 -27.32 12.84
C THR A 446 8.34 -27.72 11.37
N ALA A 447 9.45 -28.03 10.70
CA ALA A 447 9.44 -28.53 9.33
C ALA A 447 8.67 -29.86 9.18
N ASP A 448 8.73 -30.74 10.17
CA ASP A 448 8.01 -32.02 10.19
C ASP A 448 6.49 -31.84 10.29
N GLU A 449 6.03 -30.91 11.13
CA GLU A 449 4.62 -30.56 11.23
C GLU A 449 4.10 -29.96 9.92
N LEU A 450 4.89 -29.09 9.28
CA LEU A 450 4.56 -28.53 7.97
C LEU A 450 4.46 -29.64 6.92
N LEU A 451 5.45 -30.53 6.85
CA LEU A 451 5.45 -31.68 5.93
C LEU A 451 4.21 -32.56 6.13
N THR A 452 3.84 -32.81 7.39
CA THR A 452 2.63 -33.56 7.75
C THR A 452 1.36 -32.84 7.29
N ALA A 453 1.28 -31.52 7.48
CA ALA A 453 0.14 -30.70 7.07
C ALA A 453 -0.02 -30.66 5.55
N LEU A 454 1.08 -30.57 4.79
CA LEU A 454 1.08 -30.61 3.33
C LEU A 454 0.60 -31.97 2.80
N ASN A 455 0.81 -33.04 3.56
CA ASN A 455 0.47 -34.41 3.19
C ASN A 455 -0.74 -34.99 3.95
N ASN A 456 -1.60 -34.12 4.50
CA ASN A 456 -2.76 -34.56 5.26
C ASN A 456 -3.83 -35.24 4.36
N LYS A 457 -4.80 -35.92 4.99
CA LYS A 457 -5.85 -36.68 4.28
C LYS A 457 -6.65 -35.81 3.29
N ALA A 458 -6.97 -34.57 3.66
CA ALA A 458 -7.76 -33.67 2.81
C ALA A 458 -6.96 -33.21 1.57
N ARG A 459 -5.66 -32.91 1.74
CA ARG A 459 -4.74 -32.58 0.64
C ARG A 459 -4.58 -33.74 -0.31
N LYS A 460 -4.36 -34.96 0.21
CA LYS A 460 -4.27 -36.18 -0.60
C LYS A 460 -5.56 -36.47 -1.38
N ALA A 461 -6.72 -36.35 -0.72
CA ALA A 461 -8.03 -36.55 -1.36
C ALA A 461 -8.30 -35.54 -2.48
N SER A 462 -7.71 -34.33 -2.40
CA SER A 462 -7.84 -33.29 -3.42
C SER A 462 -6.64 -33.21 -4.38
N VAL A 463 -5.70 -34.15 -4.31
CA VAL A 463 -4.46 -34.18 -5.12
C VAL A 463 -3.67 -32.87 -5.02
N LYS A 464 -3.63 -32.32 -3.79
CA LYS A 464 -2.87 -31.12 -3.40
C LYS A 464 -1.76 -31.45 -2.41
N ASP A 465 -1.48 -32.73 -2.19
CA ASP A 465 -0.33 -33.19 -1.41
C ASP A 465 0.97 -32.88 -2.15
N THR A 466 1.96 -32.34 -1.46
CA THR A 466 3.30 -32.14 -2.03
C THR A 466 4.35 -32.11 -0.93
N ASP A 467 5.54 -32.62 -1.23
CA ASP A 467 6.73 -32.43 -0.40
C ASP A 467 7.55 -31.20 -0.87
N PHE A 468 7.14 -30.57 -1.99
CA PHE A 468 7.87 -29.48 -2.61
C PHE A 468 7.38 -28.12 -2.13
N LEU A 469 8.33 -27.24 -1.84
CA LEU A 469 8.11 -25.85 -1.50
C LEU A 469 8.68 -24.94 -2.58
N ALA A 470 8.05 -23.78 -2.80
CA ALA A 470 8.54 -22.77 -3.74
C ALA A 470 9.85 -22.16 -3.22
N PHE A 471 10.85 -22.01 -4.08
CA PHE A 471 12.13 -21.42 -3.71
C PHE A 471 12.21 -19.96 -4.17
N ALA A 472 12.28 -19.01 -3.22
CA ALA A 472 12.40 -17.59 -3.53
C ALA A 472 13.78 -17.00 -3.16
N GLY A 473 14.46 -17.57 -2.16
CA GLY A 473 15.81 -17.18 -1.78
C GLY A 473 16.34 -17.98 -0.59
N GLU A 474 17.65 -17.91 -0.36
CA GLU A 474 18.33 -18.63 0.71
C GLU A 474 19.48 -17.79 1.29
N TYR A 475 19.69 -17.88 2.60
CA TYR A 475 20.83 -17.28 3.27
C TYR A 475 21.44 -18.21 4.34
N PRO A 476 22.78 -18.44 4.33
CA PRO A 476 23.68 -18.17 3.21
C PRO A 476 23.33 -19.05 2.01
N SER A 477 23.61 -18.60 0.80
CA SER A 477 23.31 -19.39 -0.40
C SER A 477 24.35 -20.51 -0.60
N SER A 478 23.91 -21.77 -0.65
CA SER A 478 24.81 -22.94 -0.79
C SER A 478 24.24 -24.13 -1.59
N PHE A 479 23.11 -23.97 -2.29
CA PHE A 479 22.48 -25.05 -3.05
C PHE A 479 23.06 -25.27 -4.46
N THR A 480 22.85 -26.49 -4.98
CA THR A 480 23.00 -26.84 -6.40
C THR A 480 21.68 -26.74 -7.14
N THR A 481 21.70 -26.56 -8.47
CA THR A 481 20.48 -26.48 -9.28
C THR A 481 20.32 -27.69 -10.21
N GLU A 482 19.17 -28.36 -10.14
CA GLU A 482 18.74 -29.39 -11.10
C GLU A 482 17.75 -28.76 -12.11
N ASP A 483 18.08 -28.73 -13.40
CA ASP A 483 17.21 -28.14 -14.43
C ASP A 483 16.41 -29.21 -15.20
N LEU A 484 15.10 -29.19 -15.02
CA LEU A 484 14.14 -30.09 -15.67
C LEU A 484 13.32 -29.42 -16.77
N ARG A 485 13.57 -28.15 -17.11
CA ARG A 485 12.72 -27.41 -18.07
C ARG A 485 12.68 -28.06 -19.46
N LYS A 486 13.75 -28.74 -19.86
CA LYS A 486 13.85 -29.45 -21.15
C LYS A 486 13.30 -30.89 -21.13
N LYS A 487 12.90 -31.39 -19.97
CA LYS A 487 12.31 -32.75 -19.84
C LYS A 487 10.84 -32.74 -20.25
N THR A 488 10.30 -33.89 -20.61
CA THR A 488 8.87 -34.06 -20.89
C THR A 488 8.03 -33.82 -19.63
N GLU A 489 6.75 -33.51 -19.78
CA GLU A 489 5.85 -33.32 -18.62
C GLU A 489 5.76 -34.57 -17.74
N ALA A 490 5.75 -35.77 -18.33
CA ALA A 490 5.72 -37.03 -17.60
C ALA A 490 7.00 -37.22 -16.75
N GLU A 491 8.17 -36.90 -17.30
CA GLU A 491 9.43 -36.93 -16.55
C GLU A 491 9.43 -35.89 -15.41
N ARG A 492 8.92 -34.68 -15.66
CA ARG A 492 8.80 -33.63 -14.63
C ARG A 492 7.86 -34.06 -13.50
N LYS A 493 6.66 -34.56 -13.82
CA LYS A 493 5.67 -35.04 -12.82
C LYS A 493 6.17 -36.21 -11.98
N LYS A 494 7.04 -37.06 -12.56
CA LYS A 494 7.69 -38.16 -11.83
C LYS A 494 8.69 -37.63 -10.79
N ARG A 495 9.40 -36.53 -11.11
CA ARG A 495 10.45 -35.96 -10.25
C ARG A 495 9.92 -34.92 -9.25
N VAL A 496 8.97 -34.09 -9.67
CA VAL A 496 8.33 -33.03 -8.88
C VAL A 496 6.81 -33.22 -8.93
N LYS A 497 6.27 -33.94 -7.95
CA LYS A 497 4.86 -34.33 -7.91
C LYS A 497 3.98 -33.17 -7.45
N ASN A 498 2.85 -32.98 -8.13
CA ASN A 498 1.79 -32.02 -7.77
C ASN A 498 2.26 -30.55 -7.67
N VAL A 499 3.19 -30.15 -8.56
CA VAL A 499 3.68 -28.77 -8.75
C VAL A 499 3.48 -28.35 -10.20
#